data_AF-A0A814SLN7-F1
#
_entry.id   AF-A0A814SLN7-F1
#
_cell.length_a   1.000
_cell.length_b   1.000
_cell.length_c   1.000
_cell.angle_alpha   90.00
_cell.angle_beta   90.00
_cell.angle_gamma   90.00
#
_symmetry.space_group_name_H-M   'P 1'
#
loop_
_entity.id
_entity.type
_entity.pdbx_description
1 polymer ?
#
loop_
_entity_poly.entity_id
_entity_poly.type
_entity_poly.pdbx_seq_one_letter_code
_entity_poly.pdbx_strand_id
1 'polypeptide(L)'
;MHLVIFVLLLISCACDIKVFIDQIKGQYNISIDNQIWFHSSRTALYVNNRWYSSNDSTVPLIDTRFVQCNDPNLGNWNETQLIYILNRNGIISNITGHIRQWNSQSALTFHLDTGDKILMNNKLLDKNQIRTIFPSFNIEQIDGNDNRGVIMGFDSQHAGIWNSSSEIIRNSLEGGPVILFDLNKKGQDNVVIISSFSQFMAISLNQQDNILQYGVMGSMITIPVNYSNSLILFYSSEAIGGGVSQWKSRPDGLPTLYRQMETLLIDNINQLSLPIGNDLFRIDLLSEAAHDCGLIMYEQDWLHVQSSKFIPLLTDIDLDRQWLMSTSEGADKVNITIQYCSSFPRYALQTLEISRVTQARVSVDYTRHIVHREDQWTIGISSLLSDALDIAPFKDVFWSTTNEPGSAYKPSPMEPLPEREIVIAILSTGPVSPGDVINYTDSKRITKCCQQDGLILKPDRPITMIDLLISDWSQNNGNKQGELYSTQPTI
;
A
#
# COMPACT_ATOMS: atom_id res chain seq x y z
N MET A 1 29.54 -38.37 18.80
CA MET A 1 29.81 -37.98 17.40
C MET A 1 28.59 -37.20 16.93
N HIS A 2 28.57 -35.89 17.15
CA HIS A 2 27.43 -35.04 16.82
C HIS A 2 27.62 -34.51 15.40
N LEU A 3 26.73 -34.95 14.52
CA LEU A 3 26.65 -34.50 13.13
C LEU A 3 25.95 -33.14 13.14
N VAL A 4 26.73 -32.06 13.10
CA VAL A 4 26.22 -30.71 12.83
C VAL A 4 25.99 -30.62 11.34
N ILE A 5 24.72 -30.66 10.92
CA ILE A 5 24.32 -30.36 9.56
C ILE A 5 24.43 -28.84 9.39
N PHE A 6 25.49 -28.39 8.73
CA PHE A 6 25.55 -27.06 8.16
C PHE A 6 24.55 -27.03 7.00
N VAL A 7 23.40 -26.40 7.22
CA VAL A 7 22.56 -25.92 6.11
C VAL A 7 23.34 -24.78 5.47
N LEU A 8 24.07 -25.09 4.40
CA LEU A 8 24.55 -24.09 3.46
C LEU A 8 23.31 -23.45 2.81
N LEU A 9 22.88 -22.30 3.34
CA LEU A 9 22.11 -21.33 2.58
C LEU A 9 22.99 -20.90 1.41
N LEU A 10 22.67 -21.41 0.22
CA LEU A 10 23.21 -20.89 -1.04
C LEU A 10 22.70 -19.46 -1.21
N ILE A 11 23.44 -18.49 -0.67
CA ILE A 11 23.32 -17.08 -1.04
C ILE A 11 24.06 -16.90 -2.38
N SER A 12 23.36 -17.09 -3.50
CA SER A 12 23.70 -16.56 -4.83
C SER A 12 22.51 -16.86 -5.75
N CYS A 13 21.83 -15.90 -6.38
CA CYS A 13 22.38 -14.82 -7.19
C CYS A 13 22.29 -13.44 -6.53
N ALA A 14 23.44 -12.77 -6.45
CA ALA A 14 23.47 -11.31 -6.36
C ALA A 14 23.01 -10.75 -7.72
N CYS A 15 21.71 -10.50 -7.86
CA CYS A 15 21.23 -9.60 -8.90
C CYS A 15 21.52 -8.17 -8.46
N ASP A 16 22.02 -7.36 -9.38
CA ASP A 16 22.73 -6.12 -9.10
C ASP A 16 21.84 -4.95 -9.56
N ILE A 17 20.89 -4.55 -8.72
CA ILE A 17 20.17 -3.30 -8.94
C ILE A 17 21.15 -2.14 -8.79
N LYS A 18 21.28 -1.33 -9.84
CA LYS A 18 22.21 -0.21 -9.89
C LYS A 18 21.50 1.06 -10.26
N VAL A 19 21.97 2.15 -9.67
CA VAL A 19 21.60 3.50 -10.09
C VAL A 19 22.81 4.23 -10.66
N PHE A 20 22.63 4.83 -11.82
CA PHE A 20 23.61 5.70 -12.47
C PHE A 20 23.07 7.12 -12.43
N ILE A 21 23.86 8.07 -11.91
CA ILE A 21 23.41 9.44 -11.65
C ILE A 21 24.30 10.40 -12.43
N ASP A 22 23.69 11.25 -13.25
CA ASP A 22 24.32 12.43 -13.84
C ASP A 22 24.51 13.48 -12.74
N GLN A 23 25.74 13.61 -12.25
CA GLN A 23 26.09 14.52 -11.14
C GLN A 23 25.94 16.00 -11.49
N ILE A 24 25.82 16.34 -12.77
CA ILE A 24 25.66 17.73 -13.24
C ILE A 24 24.18 18.08 -13.37
N LYS A 25 23.36 17.14 -13.89
CA LYS A 25 21.94 17.39 -14.16
C LYS A 25 20.99 16.85 -13.09
N GLY A 26 21.46 15.92 -12.25
CA GLY A 26 20.64 15.21 -11.26
C GLY A 26 19.67 14.20 -11.86
N GLN A 27 19.80 13.90 -13.16
CA GLN A 27 19.09 12.81 -13.83
C GLN A 27 19.71 11.48 -13.44
N TYR A 28 18.93 10.42 -13.39
CA TYR A 28 19.40 9.09 -13.03
C TYR A 28 18.68 7.99 -13.80
N ASN A 29 19.40 6.90 -14.02
CA ASN A 29 18.88 5.70 -14.65
C ASN A 29 19.05 4.53 -13.70
N ILE A 30 18.06 3.65 -13.65
CA ILE A 30 18.11 2.43 -12.85
C ILE A 30 18.23 1.26 -13.79
N SER A 31 19.19 0.39 -13.52
CA SER A 31 19.39 -0.85 -14.25
C SER A 31 19.30 -2.07 -13.34
N ILE A 32 18.78 -3.16 -13.90
CA ILE A 32 18.68 -4.47 -13.27
C ILE A 32 19.30 -5.45 -14.27
N ASP A 33 20.26 -6.26 -13.81
CA ASP A 33 21.05 -7.15 -14.68
C ASP A 33 21.66 -6.44 -15.91
N ASN A 34 22.13 -5.21 -15.69
CA ASN A 34 22.70 -4.31 -16.71
C ASN A 34 21.71 -3.90 -17.82
N GLN A 35 20.41 -4.17 -17.68
CA GLN A 35 19.36 -3.63 -18.54
C GLN A 35 18.73 -2.42 -17.87
N ILE A 36 18.52 -1.34 -18.62
CA ILE A 36 17.87 -0.15 -18.07
C ILE A 36 16.38 -0.46 -17.89
N TRP A 37 15.87 -0.16 -16.69
CA TRP A 37 14.45 -0.29 -16.36
C TRP A 37 13.77 1.08 -16.26
N PHE A 38 14.49 2.09 -15.77
CA PHE A 38 13.91 3.41 -15.57
C PHE A 38 14.86 4.51 -15.98
N HIS A 39 14.33 5.49 -16.70
CA HIS A 39 14.90 6.82 -16.78
C HIS A 39 14.14 7.74 -15.82
N SER A 40 14.88 8.52 -15.03
CA SER A 40 14.31 9.55 -14.17
C SER A 40 13.63 10.64 -15.00
N SER A 41 12.62 11.27 -14.43
CA SER A 41 12.08 12.54 -14.94
C SER A 41 12.50 13.72 -14.05
N ARG A 42 11.65 14.74 -13.93
CA ARG A 42 11.93 15.97 -13.17
C ARG A 42 11.88 15.77 -11.66
N THR A 43 12.64 16.60 -10.94
CA THR A 43 12.42 16.91 -9.52
C THR A 43 11.65 18.22 -9.44
N ALA A 44 10.58 18.30 -8.65
CA ALA A 44 9.76 19.52 -8.59
C ALA A 44 9.00 19.67 -7.27
N LEU A 45 8.62 20.91 -6.95
CA LEU A 45 7.82 21.26 -5.78
C LEU A 45 6.80 22.34 -6.15
N TYR A 46 5.59 22.23 -5.61
CA TYR A 46 4.54 23.25 -5.67
C TYR A 46 4.41 23.95 -4.33
N VAL A 47 4.89 25.19 -4.28
CA VAL A 47 5.02 26.01 -3.06
C VAL A 47 4.70 27.47 -3.39
N ASN A 48 4.09 28.20 -2.46
CA ASN A 48 3.65 29.59 -2.69
C ASN A 48 2.77 29.72 -3.96
N ASN A 49 1.92 28.71 -4.21
CA ASN A 49 1.02 28.63 -5.36
C ASN A 49 1.70 28.60 -6.73
N ARG A 50 2.96 28.13 -6.79
CA ARG A 50 3.76 28.05 -8.01
C ARG A 50 4.56 26.76 -8.05
N TRP A 51 4.69 26.18 -9.25
CA TRP A 51 5.61 25.09 -9.53
C TRP A 51 7.04 25.59 -9.69
N TYR A 52 7.96 24.88 -9.04
CA TYR A 52 9.39 25.00 -9.23
C TYR A 52 9.92 23.62 -9.66
N SER A 53 10.78 23.56 -10.68
CA SER A 53 11.19 22.32 -11.33
C SER A 53 12.68 22.32 -11.68
N SER A 54 13.27 21.13 -11.74
CA SER A 54 14.60 20.93 -12.31
C SER A 54 14.61 21.18 -13.83
N ASN A 55 13.48 20.97 -14.52
CA ASN A 55 13.39 21.12 -15.99
C ASN A 55 13.41 22.57 -16.47
N ASP A 56 12.91 23.50 -15.66
CA ASP A 56 12.89 24.94 -15.97
C ASP A 56 13.96 25.73 -15.19
N SER A 57 14.89 25.02 -14.54
CA SER A 57 15.99 25.58 -13.73
C SER A 57 15.55 26.45 -12.56
N THR A 58 14.29 26.36 -12.10
CA THR A 58 13.82 27.07 -10.90
C THR A 58 14.12 26.31 -9.61
N VAL A 59 14.49 25.03 -9.70
CA VAL A 59 15.11 24.21 -8.64
C VAL A 59 16.42 23.61 -9.19
N PRO A 60 17.46 24.41 -9.42
CA PRO A 60 18.71 23.91 -10.00
C PRO A 60 19.45 23.03 -9.00
N LEU A 61 20.07 21.95 -9.51
CA LEU A 61 21.05 21.17 -8.77
C LEU A 61 22.31 22.03 -8.59
N ILE A 62 22.81 22.12 -7.35
CA ILE A 62 23.98 22.95 -7.02
C ILE A 62 25.16 22.15 -6.50
N ASP A 63 24.92 20.97 -5.94
CA ASP A 63 25.93 20.14 -5.31
C ASP A 63 25.48 18.68 -5.32
N THR A 64 26.44 17.76 -5.33
CA THR A 64 26.20 16.33 -5.14
C THR A 64 27.15 15.78 -4.09
N ARG A 65 26.63 14.98 -3.17
CA ARG A 65 27.44 14.39 -2.09
C ARG A 65 27.28 12.89 -2.04
N PHE A 66 28.38 12.22 -1.70
CA PHE A 66 28.42 10.77 -1.53
C PHE A 66 28.55 10.46 -0.05
N VAL A 67 27.65 9.61 0.43
CA VAL A 67 27.62 9.15 1.82
C VAL A 67 27.53 7.65 1.83
N GLN A 68 28.21 7.01 2.77
CA GLN A 68 28.07 5.58 3.04
C GLN A 68 27.77 5.41 4.52
N CYS A 69 26.87 4.50 4.86
CA CYS A 69 26.56 4.20 6.24
C CYS A 69 26.07 2.76 6.38
N ASN A 70 25.82 2.37 7.63
CA ASN A 70 25.22 1.10 7.98
C ASN A 70 23.94 1.35 8.78
N ASP A 71 22.86 0.73 8.35
CA ASP A 71 21.65 0.60 9.14
C ASP A 71 21.69 -0.70 9.96
N PRO A 72 21.33 -0.69 11.26
CA PRO A 72 21.35 -1.89 12.10
C PRO A 72 20.47 -3.04 11.59
N ASN A 73 19.32 -2.71 11.00
CA ASN A 73 18.32 -3.67 10.52
C ASN A 73 18.53 -3.95 9.03
N LEU A 74 18.95 -2.92 8.29
CA LEU A 74 18.91 -2.93 6.83
C LEU A 74 20.25 -3.26 6.16
N GLY A 75 21.35 -3.08 6.89
CA GLY A 75 22.72 -3.32 6.44
C GLY A 75 23.40 -2.08 5.83
N ASN A 76 24.53 -2.30 5.17
CA ASN A 76 25.31 -1.23 4.56
C ASN A 76 24.64 -0.66 3.31
N TRP A 77 24.84 0.63 3.08
CA TRP A 77 24.34 1.32 1.89
C TRP A 77 25.27 2.43 1.42
N ASN A 78 25.16 2.74 0.12
CA ASN A 78 25.79 3.88 -0.54
C ASN A 78 24.70 4.87 -0.96
N GLU A 79 24.89 6.15 -0.70
CA GLU A 79 23.91 7.20 -1.02
C GLU A 79 24.56 8.31 -1.82
N THR A 80 23.82 8.77 -2.83
CA THR A 80 24.09 10.05 -3.51
C THR A 80 23.01 11.04 -3.11
N GLN A 81 23.45 12.18 -2.58
CA GLN A 81 22.60 13.30 -2.22
C GLN A 81 22.64 14.34 -3.34
N LEU A 82 21.48 14.66 -3.88
CA LEU A 82 21.25 15.68 -4.90
C LEU A 82 20.75 16.93 -4.20
N ILE A 83 21.58 17.95 -4.09
CA ILE A 83 21.27 19.17 -3.34
C ILE A 83 20.79 20.23 -4.31
N TYR A 84 19.52 20.62 -4.16
CA TYR A 84 18.88 21.64 -4.97
C TYR A 84 18.67 22.93 -4.17
N ILE A 85 18.74 24.08 -4.86
CA ILE A 85 18.33 25.37 -4.29
C ILE A 85 16.88 25.68 -4.68
N LEU A 86 16.07 26.02 -3.70
CA LEU A 86 14.76 26.63 -3.89
C LEU A 86 14.82 28.11 -3.49
N ASN A 87 14.67 29.01 -4.45
CA ASN A 87 14.59 30.45 -4.21
C ASN A 87 13.15 30.96 -4.35
N ARG A 88 12.54 31.35 -3.24
CA ARG A 88 11.18 31.90 -3.17
C ARG A 88 11.26 33.38 -2.81
N ASN A 89 11.30 34.24 -3.82
CA ASN A 89 11.34 35.70 -3.65
C ASN A 89 12.46 36.18 -2.70
N GLY A 90 13.66 35.60 -2.82
CA GLY A 90 14.83 35.95 -1.98
C GLY A 90 14.98 35.07 -0.73
N ILE A 91 13.98 34.25 -0.39
CA ILE A 91 14.11 33.22 0.64
C ILE A 91 14.71 31.97 0.01
N ILE A 92 15.96 31.67 0.37
CA ILE A 92 16.70 30.51 -0.11
C ILE A 92 16.56 29.37 0.90
N SER A 93 16.24 28.18 0.41
CA SER A 93 16.23 26.93 1.17
C SER A 93 16.78 25.79 0.33
N ASN A 94 17.49 24.86 0.96
CA ASN A 94 17.96 23.66 0.27
C ASN A 94 16.88 22.57 0.33
N ILE A 95 16.72 21.87 -0.79
CA ILE A 95 15.94 20.64 -0.89
C ILE A 95 16.91 19.54 -1.28
N THR A 96 16.86 18.39 -0.63
CA THR A 96 17.82 17.31 -0.90
C THR A 96 17.09 16.04 -1.32
N GLY A 97 17.40 15.55 -2.52
CA GLY A 97 16.99 14.23 -2.97
C GLY A 97 18.06 13.20 -2.64
N HIS A 98 17.74 12.17 -1.88
CA HIS A 98 18.67 11.11 -1.52
C HIS A 98 18.36 9.87 -2.34
N ILE A 99 19.37 9.31 -3.00
CA ILE A 99 19.26 8.02 -3.70
C ILE A 99 20.22 7.06 -3.02
N ARG A 100 19.66 6.10 -2.28
CA ARG A 100 20.41 5.13 -1.48
C ARG A 100 20.29 3.75 -2.09
N GLN A 101 21.43 3.13 -2.39
CA GLN A 101 21.56 1.76 -2.85
C GLN A 101 22.03 0.86 -1.71
N TRP A 102 21.26 -0.20 -1.44
CA TRP A 102 21.55 -1.15 -0.37
C TRP A 102 22.49 -2.25 -0.85
N ASN A 103 23.52 -2.56 -0.07
CA ASN A 103 24.56 -3.51 -0.48
C ASN A 103 24.12 -4.97 -0.30
N SER A 104 23.25 -5.22 0.67
CA SER A 104 22.79 -6.57 1.05
C SER A 104 21.35 -6.83 0.65
N GLN A 105 20.71 -5.90 -0.06
CA GLN A 105 19.32 -5.99 -0.50
C GLN A 105 19.25 -5.53 -1.94
N SER A 106 18.45 -6.19 -2.75
CA SER A 106 18.14 -5.76 -4.12
C SER A 106 17.17 -4.59 -4.11
N ALA A 107 17.56 -3.48 -3.48
CA ALA A 107 16.70 -2.33 -3.27
C ALA A 107 17.44 -0.99 -3.42
N LEU A 108 16.68 -0.01 -3.91
CA LEU A 108 17.00 1.40 -3.81
C LEU A 108 15.97 2.08 -2.91
N THR A 109 16.38 3.06 -2.12
CA THR A 109 15.45 3.97 -1.42
C THR A 109 15.68 5.40 -1.84
N PHE A 110 14.59 6.12 -2.08
CA PHE A 110 14.58 7.52 -2.48
C PHE A 110 14.00 8.34 -1.35
N HIS A 111 14.71 9.37 -0.88
CA HIS A 111 14.24 10.26 0.17
C HIS A 111 14.20 11.69 -0.35
N LEU A 112 13.18 12.45 0.03
CA LEU A 112 13.10 13.88 -0.25
C LEU A 112 13.04 14.66 1.05
N ASP A 113 14.11 15.37 1.34
CA ASP A 113 14.21 16.29 2.48
C ASP A 113 13.84 17.70 2.03
N THR A 114 12.76 18.25 2.58
CA THR A 114 12.23 19.56 2.16
C THR A 114 12.90 20.76 2.84
N GLY A 115 13.95 20.52 3.61
CA GLY A 115 14.78 21.54 4.23
C GLY A 115 14.15 22.26 5.42
N ASP A 116 14.79 23.33 5.86
CA ASP A 116 14.54 24.01 7.14
C ASP A 116 13.38 25.02 7.12
N LYS A 117 12.58 25.06 6.04
CA LYS A 117 11.49 26.02 5.86
C LYS A 117 10.15 25.32 5.66
N ILE A 118 9.11 25.89 6.25
CA ILE A 118 7.73 25.49 5.98
C ILE A 118 7.42 25.75 4.49
N LEU A 119 6.79 24.76 3.84
CA LEU A 119 6.29 24.89 2.47
C LEU A 119 4.76 24.99 2.50
N MET A 120 4.22 26.17 2.26
CA MET A 120 2.79 26.45 2.36
C MET A 120 2.19 26.80 0.99
N ASN A 121 0.90 26.48 0.80
CA ASN A 121 0.09 26.94 -0.31
C ASN A 121 -1.24 27.51 0.20
N ASN A 122 -1.70 28.60 -0.42
CA ASN A 122 -3.04 29.15 -0.19
C ASN A 122 -4.03 28.66 -1.26
N LYS A 123 -3.52 28.26 -2.44
CA LYS A 123 -4.25 27.61 -3.52
C LYS A 123 -3.79 26.16 -3.58
N LEU A 124 -4.57 25.29 -2.95
CA LEU A 124 -4.31 23.85 -2.89
C LEU A 124 -4.45 23.23 -4.28
N LEU A 125 -3.67 22.17 -4.53
CA LEU A 125 -3.88 21.30 -5.68
C LEU A 125 -5.02 20.32 -5.37
N ASP A 126 -5.51 19.64 -6.40
CA ASP A 126 -6.47 18.56 -6.19
C ASP A 126 -5.85 17.42 -5.36
N LYS A 127 -6.66 16.69 -4.60
CA LYS A 127 -6.20 15.52 -3.81
C LYS A 127 -5.63 14.39 -4.69
N ASN A 128 -6.01 14.35 -5.96
CA ASN A 128 -5.44 13.45 -6.97
C ASN A 128 -4.21 14.03 -7.69
N GLN A 129 -3.59 15.06 -7.11
CA GLN A 129 -2.32 15.59 -7.54
C GLN A 129 -1.30 15.44 -6.41
N ILE A 130 -0.04 15.70 -6.72
CA ILE A 130 1.07 15.75 -5.76
C ILE A 130 1.70 17.14 -5.81
N ARG A 131 2.28 17.58 -4.70
CA ARG A 131 2.95 18.88 -4.58
C ARG A 131 4.45 18.79 -4.34
N THR A 132 4.99 17.59 -4.18
CA THR A 132 6.43 17.33 -4.32
C THR A 132 6.61 16.20 -5.31
N ILE A 133 7.74 16.19 -6.02
CA ILE A 133 8.08 15.21 -7.04
C ILE A 133 9.53 14.79 -6.82
N PHE A 134 9.72 13.66 -6.15
CA PHE A 134 10.99 12.92 -6.09
C PHE A 134 10.73 11.58 -5.38
N PRO A 135 11.06 10.42 -5.99
CA PRO A 135 11.54 10.24 -7.36
C PRO A 135 10.42 10.42 -8.40
N SER A 136 10.81 10.38 -9.67
CA SER A 136 9.90 10.35 -10.81
C SER A 136 10.51 9.54 -11.96
N PHE A 137 9.66 8.85 -12.71
CA PHE A 137 10.08 7.89 -13.73
C PHE A 137 9.25 8.07 -15.00
N ASN A 138 9.89 7.96 -16.16
CA ASN A 138 9.16 7.89 -17.42
C ASN A 138 8.45 6.53 -17.54
N ILE A 139 7.22 6.55 -18.03
CA ILE A 139 6.43 5.42 -18.46
C ILE A 139 6.66 5.27 -19.97
N GLU A 140 7.61 4.42 -20.32
CA GLU A 140 8.09 4.27 -21.69
C GLU A 140 8.59 2.85 -21.93
N GLN A 141 8.69 2.50 -23.22
CA GLN A 141 9.47 1.35 -23.65
C GLN A 141 10.93 1.79 -23.78
N ILE A 142 11.82 1.11 -23.07
CA ILE A 142 13.26 1.38 -23.11
C ILE A 142 13.86 0.98 -24.47
N ASP A 143 13.38 -0.13 -25.02
CA ASP A 143 13.72 -0.60 -26.38
C ASP A 143 12.56 -1.43 -26.98
N GLY A 144 12.74 -1.94 -28.20
CA GLY A 144 11.69 -2.69 -28.91
C GLY A 144 11.33 -4.05 -28.30
N ASN A 145 12.12 -4.56 -27.35
CA ASN A 145 11.84 -5.80 -26.61
C ASN A 145 11.27 -5.52 -25.21
N ASP A 146 11.20 -4.25 -24.78
CA ASP A 146 10.63 -3.86 -23.50
C ASP A 146 9.10 -4.09 -23.51
N ASN A 147 8.72 -5.20 -22.89
CA ASN A 147 7.34 -5.63 -22.76
C ASN A 147 7.03 -5.87 -21.28
N ARG A 148 6.92 -4.79 -20.52
CA ARG A 148 6.60 -4.85 -19.10
C ARG A 148 5.11 -4.69 -18.85
N GLY A 149 4.62 -5.44 -17.89
CA GLY A 149 3.29 -5.33 -17.33
C GLY A 149 3.35 -4.57 -16.02
N VAL A 150 2.20 -4.03 -15.63
CA VAL A 150 2.04 -3.36 -14.36
C VAL A 150 0.70 -3.72 -13.73
N ILE A 151 0.73 -3.91 -12.42
CA ILE A 151 -0.46 -4.00 -11.57
C ILE A 151 -0.33 -3.05 -10.38
N MET A 152 -1.48 -2.64 -9.86
CA MET A 152 -1.58 -1.79 -8.68
C MET A 152 -2.92 -2.02 -7.99
N GLY A 153 -2.98 -1.77 -6.68
CA GLY A 153 -4.22 -1.62 -5.95
C GLY A 153 -4.45 -2.68 -4.87
N PHE A 154 -5.55 -2.50 -4.15
CA PHE A 154 -6.03 -3.37 -3.09
C PHE A 154 -7.53 -3.56 -3.31
N ASP A 155 -8.41 -2.78 -2.69
CA ASP A 155 -9.86 -2.82 -2.98
C ASP A 155 -10.21 -2.37 -4.42
N SER A 156 -9.46 -1.45 -5.00
CA SER A 156 -9.56 -1.03 -6.41
C SER A 156 -8.31 -1.44 -7.16
N GLN A 157 -8.38 -2.53 -7.93
CA GLN A 157 -7.23 -3.11 -8.62
C GLN A 157 -7.16 -2.63 -10.07
N HIS A 158 -5.97 -2.29 -10.54
CA HIS A 158 -5.70 -1.83 -11.91
C HIS A 158 -4.55 -2.63 -12.50
N ALA A 159 -4.62 -2.87 -13.81
CA ALA A 159 -3.55 -3.53 -14.56
C ALA A 159 -3.46 -2.97 -15.98
N GLY A 160 -2.27 -3.01 -16.55
CA GLY A 160 -2.02 -2.60 -17.93
C GLY A 160 -0.60 -2.89 -18.36
N ILE A 161 -0.26 -2.50 -19.57
CA ILE A 161 1.11 -2.56 -20.10
C ILE A 161 1.88 -1.33 -19.60
N TRP A 162 3.18 -1.41 -19.37
CA TRP A 162 4.01 -0.26 -19.03
C TRP A 162 4.55 0.41 -20.30
N ASN A 163 3.82 1.41 -20.81
CA ASN A 163 4.26 2.24 -21.93
C ASN A 163 3.56 3.61 -21.91
N SER A 164 3.95 4.51 -22.80
CA SER A 164 3.47 5.90 -22.83
C SER A 164 1.97 6.06 -23.16
N SER A 165 1.29 5.01 -23.62
CA SER A 165 -0.16 5.03 -23.91
C SER A 165 -1.02 4.55 -22.74
N SER A 166 -0.39 3.98 -21.70
CA SER A 166 -1.10 3.38 -20.58
C SER A 166 -1.53 4.43 -19.57
N GLU A 167 -2.74 4.31 -19.02
CA GLU A 167 -3.20 5.10 -17.88
C GLU A 167 -3.46 4.15 -16.71
N ILE A 168 -2.47 4.04 -15.82
CA ILE A 168 -2.44 3.01 -14.78
C ILE A 168 -2.93 3.61 -13.45
N ILE A 169 -2.53 4.86 -13.17
CA ILE A 169 -2.84 5.54 -11.90
C ILE A 169 -4.16 6.28 -12.04
N ARG A 170 -5.24 5.68 -11.51
CA ARG A 170 -6.59 6.26 -11.58
C ARG A 170 -6.98 7.08 -10.37
N ASN A 171 -6.29 6.88 -9.24
CA ASN A 171 -6.56 7.55 -7.98
C ASN A 171 -5.28 7.69 -7.14
N SER A 172 -4.79 8.92 -6.95
CA SER A 172 -3.57 9.16 -6.18
C SER A 172 -3.70 8.82 -4.71
N LEU A 173 -4.92 8.76 -4.17
CA LEU A 173 -5.18 8.33 -2.80
C LEU A 173 -4.88 6.85 -2.57
N GLU A 174 -4.63 6.06 -3.62
CA GLU A 174 -4.26 4.66 -3.43
C GLU A 174 -2.86 4.54 -2.79
N GLY A 175 -1.90 5.39 -3.18
CA GLY A 175 -0.57 5.45 -2.55
C GLY A 175 0.44 4.38 -2.99
N GLY A 176 0.03 3.38 -3.77
CA GLY A 176 0.87 2.24 -4.18
C GLY A 176 0.69 1.05 -3.24
N PRO A 177 1.38 -0.09 -3.44
CA PRO A 177 2.53 -0.26 -4.32
C PRO A 177 2.16 -0.36 -5.81
N VAL A 178 3.14 -0.05 -6.66
CA VAL A 178 3.12 -0.31 -8.10
C VAL A 178 4.06 -1.48 -8.38
N ILE A 179 3.55 -2.54 -9.00
CA ILE A 179 4.30 -3.77 -9.27
C ILE A 179 4.49 -3.91 -10.77
N LEU A 180 5.74 -3.98 -11.21
CA LEU A 180 6.18 -4.10 -12.60
C LEU A 180 6.83 -5.46 -12.81
N PHE A 181 6.60 -6.06 -13.98
CA PHE A 181 7.12 -7.40 -14.29
C PHE A 181 7.25 -7.62 -15.80
N ASP A 182 8.02 -8.63 -16.21
CA ASP A 182 8.23 -8.98 -17.61
C ASP A 182 7.08 -9.83 -18.17
N LEU A 183 6.36 -9.31 -19.19
CA LEU A 183 5.25 -10.01 -19.85
C LEU A 183 5.74 -11.14 -20.76
N ASN A 184 6.95 -11.05 -21.31
CA ASN A 184 7.52 -12.12 -22.14
C ASN A 184 7.75 -13.39 -21.31
N LYS A 185 7.99 -13.21 -20.02
CA LYS A 185 8.17 -14.29 -19.03
C LYS A 185 6.94 -14.51 -18.17
N LYS A 186 5.81 -13.88 -18.52
CA LYS A 186 4.52 -14.02 -17.87
C LYS A 186 4.55 -13.77 -16.36
N GLY A 187 5.38 -12.83 -15.92
CA GLY A 187 5.54 -12.49 -14.50
C GLY A 187 6.20 -13.59 -13.66
N GLN A 188 6.91 -14.54 -14.27
CA GLN A 188 7.56 -15.65 -13.56
C GLN A 188 8.97 -15.35 -13.05
N ASP A 189 9.55 -14.22 -13.43
CA ASP A 189 10.76 -13.65 -12.83
C ASP A 189 10.78 -12.12 -13.06
N ASN A 190 11.78 -11.46 -12.49
CA ASN A 190 12.06 -10.04 -12.70
C ASN A 190 10.90 -9.12 -12.33
N VAL A 191 10.64 -9.02 -11.03
CA VAL A 191 9.60 -8.18 -10.46
C VAL A 191 10.22 -6.97 -9.80
N VAL A 192 9.69 -5.78 -10.11
CA VAL A 192 10.05 -4.53 -9.44
C VAL A 192 8.83 -3.98 -8.72
N ILE A 193 8.99 -3.67 -7.42
CA ILE A 193 7.94 -3.11 -6.58
C ILE A 193 8.38 -1.71 -6.17
N ILE A 194 7.55 -0.72 -6.48
CA ILE A 194 7.73 0.66 -6.03
C ILE A 194 6.65 0.97 -5.00
N SER A 195 7.06 1.35 -3.78
CA SER A 195 6.13 1.63 -2.69
C SER A 195 6.61 2.82 -1.86
N SER A 196 5.69 3.49 -1.17
CA SER A 196 6.08 4.33 -0.03
C SER A 196 6.79 3.49 1.02
N PHE A 197 7.83 4.08 1.60
CA PHE A 197 8.70 3.48 2.61
C PHE A 197 8.58 4.19 3.96
N SER A 198 8.07 5.42 3.95
CA SER A 198 7.64 6.15 5.14
C SER A 198 6.44 7.04 4.82
N GLN A 199 5.82 7.64 5.83
CA GLN A 199 4.79 8.66 5.64
C GLN A 199 3.62 8.17 4.76
N PHE A 200 3.20 6.91 4.93
CA PHE A 200 2.25 6.21 4.05
C PHE A 200 0.96 7.00 3.80
N MET A 201 0.51 7.74 4.81
CA MET A 201 -0.71 8.55 4.73
C MET A 201 -0.55 9.88 3.98
N ALA A 202 0.66 10.43 3.91
CA ALA A 202 0.94 11.71 3.26
C ALA A 202 1.48 11.56 1.84
N ILE A 203 2.18 10.46 1.56
CA ILE A 203 2.70 10.15 0.22
C ILE A 203 1.55 9.69 -0.67
N SER A 204 1.54 10.25 -1.88
CA SER A 204 0.68 9.85 -2.98
C SER A 204 1.53 9.63 -4.23
N LEU A 205 0.90 9.04 -5.24
CA LEU A 205 1.47 8.94 -6.57
C LEU A 205 0.55 9.57 -7.60
N ASN A 206 1.12 10.05 -8.68
CA ASN A 206 0.37 10.61 -9.78
C ASN A 206 1.00 10.12 -11.08
N GLN A 207 0.17 9.85 -12.07
CA GLN A 207 0.60 9.75 -13.45
C GLN A 207 0.19 11.02 -14.18
N GLN A 208 1.17 11.82 -14.57
CA GLN A 208 0.95 12.97 -15.44
C GLN A 208 1.65 12.69 -16.76
N ASP A 209 0.87 12.66 -17.85
CA ASP A 209 1.32 12.24 -19.17
C ASP A 209 1.96 10.83 -19.09
N ASN A 210 3.18 10.69 -19.61
CA ASN A 210 3.97 9.47 -19.54
C ASN A 210 4.97 9.50 -18.36
N ILE A 211 4.63 10.12 -17.23
CA ILE A 211 5.52 10.21 -16.07
C ILE A 211 4.79 9.71 -14.83
N LEU A 212 5.35 8.67 -14.21
CA LEU A 212 5.00 8.24 -12.86
C LEU A 212 5.75 9.11 -11.86
N GLN A 213 5.03 9.75 -10.96
CA GLN A 213 5.56 10.72 -10.01
C GLN A 213 5.10 10.38 -8.61
N TYR A 214 5.98 10.56 -7.63
CA TYR A 214 5.67 10.36 -6.22
C TYR A 214 6.01 11.60 -5.40
N GLY A 215 5.21 11.81 -4.37
CA GLY A 215 5.49 12.82 -3.35
C GLY A 215 4.28 13.12 -2.48
N VAL A 216 4.35 14.23 -1.75
CA VAL A 216 3.30 14.64 -0.82
C VAL A 216 2.03 14.99 -1.59
N MET A 217 0.89 14.52 -1.07
CA MET A 217 -0.43 14.80 -1.63
C MET A 217 -0.68 16.30 -1.84
N GLY A 218 -1.26 16.64 -2.99
CA GLY A 218 -1.38 18.00 -3.49
C GLY A 218 -2.26 18.93 -2.64
N SER A 219 -3.25 18.35 -1.96
CA SER A 219 -4.19 19.09 -1.11
C SER A 219 -3.66 19.42 0.28
N MET A 220 -2.50 18.90 0.68
CA MET A 220 -1.88 19.26 1.97
C MET A 220 -1.58 20.75 2.01
N ILE A 221 -1.94 21.44 3.10
CA ILE A 221 -1.77 22.90 3.22
C ILE A 221 -0.29 23.24 3.47
N THR A 222 0.31 22.57 4.43
CA THR A 222 1.70 22.79 4.85
C THR A 222 2.52 21.51 4.80
N ILE A 223 3.77 21.63 4.38
CA ILE A 223 4.82 20.67 4.68
C ILE A 223 5.71 21.31 5.76
N PRO A 224 5.91 20.65 6.92
CA PRO A 224 6.66 21.22 8.04
C PRO A 224 8.15 21.34 7.72
N VAL A 225 8.89 22.03 8.59
CA VAL A 225 10.35 22.09 8.50
C VAL A 225 10.95 20.70 8.70
N ASN A 226 12.06 20.43 8.02
CA ASN A 226 12.81 19.17 8.08
C ASN A 226 11.95 17.93 7.81
N TYR A 227 10.89 18.08 7.02
CA TYR A 227 10.08 16.96 6.60
C TYR A 227 10.87 16.10 5.61
N SER A 228 10.81 14.79 5.84
CA SER A 228 11.40 13.78 4.97
C SER A 228 10.38 12.71 4.66
N ASN A 229 10.22 12.40 3.38
CA ASN A 229 9.41 11.30 2.90
C ASN A 229 10.28 10.35 2.08
N SER A 230 9.95 9.06 2.12
CA SER A 230 10.77 8.05 1.46
C SER A 230 9.96 7.02 0.69
N LEU A 231 10.56 6.54 -0.39
CA LEU A 231 10.08 5.41 -1.19
C LEU A 231 11.14 4.33 -1.25
N ILE A 232 10.67 3.11 -1.52
CA ILE A 232 11.49 1.97 -1.85
C ILE A 232 11.18 1.52 -3.28
N LEU A 233 12.23 1.16 -4.00
CA LEU A 233 12.17 0.40 -5.24
C LEU A 233 12.92 -0.90 -4.98
N PHE A 234 12.16 -1.98 -4.89
CA PHE A 234 12.64 -3.33 -4.58
C PHE A 234 12.61 -4.20 -5.82
N TYR A 235 13.63 -5.01 -6.01
CA TYR A 235 13.71 -6.01 -7.08
C TYR A 235 13.72 -7.42 -6.50
N SER A 236 12.99 -8.31 -7.16
CA SER A 236 13.05 -9.74 -6.94
C SER A 236 13.24 -10.49 -8.26
N SER A 237 14.10 -11.51 -8.23
CA SER A 237 14.24 -12.47 -9.33
C SER A 237 13.13 -13.54 -9.33
N GLU A 238 12.26 -13.55 -8.32
CA GLU A 238 11.12 -14.47 -8.24
C GLU A 238 9.95 -14.00 -9.11
N ALA A 239 8.96 -14.89 -9.28
CA ALA A 239 7.67 -14.56 -9.87
C ALA A 239 6.89 -13.53 -9.03
N ILE A 240 5.82 -12.93 -9.56
CA ILE A 240 5.05 -11.86 -8.89
C ILE A 240 4.70 -12.21 -7.44
N GLY A 241 4.14 -13.39 -7.19
CA GLY A 241 3.80 -13.85 -5.85
C GLY A 241 5.00 -13.97 -4.90
N GLY A 242 6.12 -14.48 -5.41
CA GLY A 242 7.38 -14.59 -4.68
C GLY A 242 8.02 -13.22 -4.40
N GLY A 243 8.02 -12.32 -5.38
CA GLY A 243 8.56 -10.97 -5.26
C GLY A 243 7.78 -10.10 -4.28
N VAL A 244 6.44 -10.16 -4.35
CA VAL A 244 5.55 -9.49 -3.37
C VAL A 244 5.76 -10.07 -1.97
N SER A 245 5.92 -11.39 -1.85
CA SER A 245 6.24 -12.03 -0.57
C SER A 245 7.62 -11.63 -0.01
N GLN A 246 8.65 -11.50 -0.86
CA GLN A 246 10.01 -11.10 -0.45
C GLN A 246 10.12 -9.63 -0.03
N TRP A 247 9.24 -8.77 -0.55
CA TRP A 247 9.14 -7.37 -0.14
C TRP A 247 8.73 -7.19 1.34
N LYS A 248 8.31 -8.27 2.03
CA LYS A 248 7.97 -8.37 3.47
C LYS A 248 9.13 -8.09 4.45
N SER A 249 9.93 -7.05 4.25
CA SER A 249 10.89 -6.69 5.29
C SER A 249 11.04 -5.17 5.39
N ARG A 250 10.50 -4.60 6.48
CA ARG A 250 11.29 -4.00 7.58
C ARG A 250 10.46 -2.94 8.33
N PRO A 251 10.58 -2.86 9.67
CA PRO A 251 9.94 -1.83 10.48
C PRO A 251 10.80 -0.57 10.49
N ASP A 252 10.18 0.60 10.66
CA ASP A 252 10.69 1.67 11.51
C ASP A 252 9.58 2.70 11.78
N GLY A 253 9.14 2.74 13.03
CA GLY A 253 8.18 3.71 13.55
C GLY A 253 8.86 4.96 14.09
N LEU A 254 8.22 6.11 13.87
CA LEU A 254 8.49 7.35 14.61
C LEU A 254 7.28 7.70 15.49
N PRO A 255 7.46 8.01 16.79
CA PRO A 255 6.38 8.53 17.60
C PRO A 255 6.21 10.03 17.34
N THR A 256 4.99 10.47 17.05
CA THR A 256 4.65 11.90 17.06
C THR A 256 3.72 12.15 18.24
N LEU A 257 4.24 12.79 19.27
CA LEU A 257 3.56 13.09 20.53
C LEU A 257 2.86 14.45 20.42
N TYR A 258 1.53 14.48 20.31
CA TYR A 258 0.73 15.67 20.60
C TYR A 258 -0.32 15.33 21.67
N ARG A 259 -0.25 16.05 22.79
CA ARG A 259 -1.06 15.83 23.98
C ARG A 259 -1.92 17.07 24.21
N GLN A 260 -3.15 17.07 23.70
CA GLN A 260 -4.22 17.99 24.11
C GLN A 260 -5.57 17.28 24.15
N MET A 261 -6.47 17.83 24.96
CA MET A 261 -7.73 17.25 25.43
C MET A 261 -8.70 16.87 24.30
N GLU A 262 -9.51 15.84 24.55
CA GLU A 262 -10.53 15.28 23.67
C GLU A 262 -11.25 16.33 22.82
N THR A 263 -11.04 16.27 21.50
CA THR A 263 -11.76 17.10 20.55
C THR A 263 -12.18 16.25 19.36
N LEU A 264 -13.46 16.30 19.01
CA LEU A 264 -13.89 15.83 17.69
C LEU A 264 -13.55 16.90 16.67
N LEU A 265 -12.71 16.59 15.68
CA LEU A 265 -12.65 17.41 14.47
C LEU A 265 -13.94 17.20 13.70
N ILE A 266 -14.56 18.29 13.27
CA ILE A 266 -15.81 18.28 12.53
C ILE A 266 -15.57 18.93 11.17
N ASP A 267 -15.88 18.18 10.11
CA ASP A 267 -15.99 18.68 8.75
C ASP A 267 -17.46 18.96 8.47
N ASN A 268 -17.87 20.21 8.68
CA ASN A 268 -19.24 20.66 8.47
C ASN A 268 -19.67 20.58 6.99
N ILE A 269 -18.73 20.55 6.05
CA ILE A 269 -19.02 20.52 4.61
C ILE A 269 -19.47 19.10 4.23
N ASN A 270 -18.69 18.10 4.65
CA ASN A 270 -18.97 16.70 4.32
C ASN A 270 -19.80 15.97 5.37
N GLN A 271 -20.14 16.64 6.49
CA GLN A 271 -20.86 16.08 7.63
C GLN A 271 -20.15 14.85 8.22
N LEU A 272 -18.83 14.95 8.32
CA LEU A 272 -17.96 13.92 8.87
C LEU A 272 -17.28 14.44 10.13
N SER A 273 -16.90 13.52 11.01
CA SER A 273 -16.09 13.85 12.18
C SER A 273 -15.04 12.78 12.44
N LEU A 274 -14.02 13.15 13.20
CA LEU A 274 -12.97 12.25 13.62
C LEU A 274 -12.54 12.60 15.05
N PRO A 275 -12.47 11.62 15.96
CA PRO A 275 -11.87 11.84 17.27
C PRO A 275 -10.37 12.09 17.11
N ILE A 276 -9.91 13.20 17.67
CA ILE A 276 -8.49 13.56 17.73
C ILE A 276 -8.12 13.97 19.16
N GLY A 277 -6.82 14.11 19.40
CA GLY A 277 -6.31 14.49 20.72
C GLY A 277 -5.75 13.27 21.44
N ASN A 278 -5.57 13.37 22.76
CA ASN A 278 -4.98 12.30 23.54
C ASN A 278 -5.72 10.97 23.34
N ASP A 279 -4.97 9.87 23.47
CA ASP A 279 -5.47 8.51 23.22
C ASP A 279 -6.64 8.11 24.13
N LEU A 280 -7.04 8.95 25.10
CA LEU A 280 -8.10 8.66 26.06
C LEU A 280 -9.41 8.30 25.37
N PHE A 281 -9.86 9.02 24.34
CA PHE A 281 -11.10 8.64 23.66
C PHE A 281 -11.06 7.19 23.12
N ARG A 282 -9.97 6.83 22.43
CA ARG A 282 -9.79 5.48 21.86
C ARG A 282 -9.59 4.44 22.94
N ILE A 283 -8.84 4.78 23.98
CA ILE A 283 -8.61 3.90 25.13
C ILE A 283 -9.92 3.65 25.86
N ASP A 284 -10.68 4.69 26.21
CA ASP A 284 -11.92 4.59 26.97
C ASP A 284 -12.96 3.82 26.17
N LEU A 285 -13.16 4.17 24.88
CA LEU A 285 -14.07 3.43 23.99
C LEU A 285 -13.74 1.94 23.93
N LEU A 286 -12.46 1.61 23.68
CA LEU A 286 -12.07 0.21 23.52
C LEU A 286 -11.99 -0.51 24.86
N SER A 287 -11.68 0.18 25.96
CA SER A 287 -11.64 -0.39 27.30
C SER A 287 -13.03 -0.71 27.82
N GLU A 288 -13.97 0.21 27.68
CA GLU A 288 -15.37 -0.03 28.02
C GLU A 288 -15.93 -1.16 27.16
N ALA A 289 -15.72 -1.14 25.84
CA ALA A 289 -16.19 -2.21 24.97
C ALA A 289 -15.56 -3.58 25.30
N ALA A 290 -14.26 -3.62 25.60
CA ALA A 290 -13.58 -4.86 25.99
C ALA A 290 -14.07 -5.38 27.34
N HIS A 291 -14.17 -4.51 28.36
CA HIS A 291 -14.55 -4.90 29.72
C HIS A 291 -16.04 -5.22 29.85
N ASP A 292 -16.92 -4.35 29.33
CA ASP A 292 -18.36 -4.45 29.56
C ASP A 292 -19.07 -5.31 28.52
N CYS A 293 -18.55 -5.36 27.30
CA CYS A 293 -19.16 -6.12 26.19
C CYS A 293 -18.36 -7.36 25.77
N GLY A 294 -17.15 -7.57 26.30
CA GLY A 294 -16.30 -8.70 25.91
C GLY A 294 -15.77 -8.58 24.48
N LEU A 295 -15.59 -7.36 23.96
CA LEU A 295 -15.06 -7.13 22.62
C LEU A 295 -13.66 -7.75 22.47
N ILE A 296 -13.46 -8.57 21.44
CA ILE A 296 -12.16 -9.22 21.15
C ILE A 296 -11.49 -8.67 19.87
N MET A 297 -12.28 -8.01 19.01
CA MET A 297 -11.85 -7.47 17.74
C MET A 297 -12.65 -6.20 17.43
N TYR A 298 -11.96 -5.13 17.06
CA TYR A 298 -12.54 -3.88 16.58
C TYR A 298 -12.42 -3.79 15.06
N GLU A 299 -13.52 -3.54 14.35
CA GLU A 299 -13.46 -3.24 12.92
C GLU A 299 -13.47 -1.72 12.68
N GLN A 300 -12.46 -1.24 11.95
CA GLN A 300 -12.44 0.12 11.44
C GLN A 300 -12.88 0.12 9.98
N ASP A 301 -14.13 0.53 9.76
CA ASP A 301 -14.77 0.56 8.44
C ASP A 301 -14.73 1.96 7.81
N TRP A 302 -15.07 2.03 6.52
CA TRP A 302 -15.17 3.23 5.69
C TRP A 302 -13.88 4.05 5.59
N LEU A 303 -12.71 3.42 5.76
CA LEU A 303 -11.40 4.08 5.69
C LEU A 303 -11.22 4.92 4.41
N HIS A 304 -11.53 4.35 3.24
CA HIS A 304 -11.43 5.06 1.96
C HIS A 304 -12.38 6.26 1.87
N VAL A 305 -13.58 6.18 2.45
CA VAL A 305 -14.53 7.30 2.46
C VAL A 305 -14.05 8.38 3.41
N GLN A 306 -13.56 7.99 4.59
CA GLN A 306 -13.00 8.93 5.54
C GLN A 306 -11.83 9.70 4.91
N SER A 307 -10.80 9.04 4.34
CA SER A 307 -9.71 9.77 3.67
C SER A 307 -10.19 10.55 2.45
N SER A 308 -11.11 10.03 1.64
CA SER A 308 -11.47 10.70 0.39
C SER A 308 -12.43 11.87 0.56
N LYS A 309 -13.14 11.98 1.71
CA LYS A 309 -14.14 13.03 1.93
C LYS A 309 -13.86 13.90 3.15
N PHE A 310 -13.19 13.41 4.18
CA PHE A 310 -12.94 14.20 5.38
C PHE A 310 -11.80 15.19 5.13
N ILE A 311 -12.15 16.46 4.92
CA ILE A 311 -11.21 17.52 4.52
C ILE A 311 -9.98 17.60 5.43
N PRO A 312 -10.08 17.47 6.77
CA PRO A 312 -8.90 17.51 7.63
C PRO A 312 -7.83 16.47 7.27
N LEU A 313 -8.20 15.22 6.93
CA LEU A 313 -7.23 14.20 6.50
C LEU A 313 -6.62 14.51 5.14
N LEU A 314 -7.30 15.31 4.33
CA LEU A 314 -6.82 15.73 3.02
C LEU A 314 -5.90 16.95 3.07
N THR A 315 -5.83 17.64 4.21
CA THR A 315 -5.20 18.97 4.32
C THR A 315 -4.14 19.07 5.40
N ASP A 316 -4.20 18.18 6.39
CA ASP A 316 -3.19 17.99 7.43
C ASP A 316 -2.33 16.76 7.11
N ILE A 317 -1.01 16.95 7.16
CA ILE A 317 -0.04 15.96 6.71
C ILE A 317 0.11 14.78 7.68
N ASP A 318 -0.17 14.98 8.97
CA ASP A 318 0.09 13.98 10.00
C ASP A 318 -1.19 13.32 10.53
N LEU A 319 -2.34 13.94 10.29
CA LEU A 319 -3.59 13.62 10.99
C LEU A 319 -4.10 12.19 10.77
N ASP A 320 -4.02 11.67 9.54
CA ASP A 320 -4.51 10.32 9.22
C ASP A 320 -3.68 9.26 9.94
N ARG A 321 -2.35 9.41 9.91
CA ARG A 321 -1.44 8.52 10.63
C ARG A 321 -1.69 8.60 12.14
N GLN A 322 -1.82 9.81 12.69
CA GLN A 322 -2.09 10.00 14.13
C GLN A 322 -3.39 9.29 14.56
N TRP A 323 -4.44 9.40 13.76
CA TRP A 323 -5.71 8.73 14.03
C TRP A 323 -5.57 7.20 14.10
N LEU A 324 -4.85 6.61 13.15
CA LEU A 324 -4.65 5.16 13.10
C LEU A 324 -3.75 4.67 14.23
N MET A 325 -2.66 5.39 14.52
CA MET A 325 -1.76 5.06 15.64
C MET A 325 -2.48 5.16 17.00
N SER A 326 -3.26 6.21 17.23
CA SER A 326 -4.05 6.35 18.47
C SER A 326 -5.07 5.21 18.65
N THR A 327 -5.66 4.75 17.54
CA THR A 327 -6.56 3.58 17.55
C THR A 327 -5.79 2.30 17.91
N SER A 328 -4.57 2.12 17.40
CA SER A 328 -3.69 1.02 17.80
C SER A 328 -3.39 1.05 19.29
N GLU A 329 -2.99 2.21 19.83
CA GLU A 329 -2.62 2.34 21.24
C GLU A 329 -3.77 1.99 22.17
N GLY A 330 -5.01 2.38 21.80
CA GLY A 330 -6.21 1.96 22.52
C GLY A 330 -6.39 0.43 22.50
N ALA A 331 -6.28 -0.18 21.32
CA ALA A 331 -6.42 -1.63 21.16
C ALA A 331 -5.32 -2.42 21.90
N ASP A 332 -4.08 -1.89 21.90
CA ASP A 332 -2.93 -2.45 22.59
C ASP A 332 -3.16 -2.54 24.11
N LYS A 333 -3.73 -1.50 24.72
CA LYS A 333 -3.97 -1.46 26.18
C LYS A 333 -4.96 -2.50 26.67
N VAL A 334 -5.89 -2.91 25.82
CA VAL A 334 -6.94 -3.88 26.18
C VAL A 334 -6.85 -5.20 25.42
N ASN A 335 -5.73 -5.41 24.73
CA ASN A 335 -5.38 -6.66 24.06
C ASN A 335 -6.45 -7.16 23.08
N ILE A 336 -7.04 -6.24 22.32
CA ILE A 336 -7.95 -6.58 21.21
C ILE A 336 -7.25 -6.43 19.87
N THR A 337 -7.74 -7.14 18.87
CA THR A 337 -7.26 -7.02 17.49
C THR A 337 -8.07 -5.99 16.71
N ILE A 338 -7.51 -5.53 15.59
CA ILE A 338 -8.16 -4.59 14.66
C ILE A 338 -8.33 -5.27 13.30
N GLN A 339 -9.53 -5.13 12.72
CA GLN A 339 -9.82 -5.41 11.32
C GLN A 339 -9.94 -4.09 10.55
N TYR A 340 -9.18 -3.94 9.46
CA TYR A 340 -9.43 -2.84 8.52
C TYR A 340 -10.45 -3.24 7.47
N CYS A 341 -11.28 -2.29 7.08
CA CYS A 341 -12.33 -2.52 6.12
C CYS A 341 -12.44 -1.30 5.19
N SER A 342 -12.76 -1.55 3.91
CA SER A 342 -12.94 -0.47 2.94
C SER A 342 -11.69 0.38 2.79
N SER A 343 -10.53 -0.24 2.54
CA SER A 343 -9.21 0.38 2.72
C SER A 343 -8.47 0.63 1.39
N PHE A 344 -7.87 1.81 1.25
CA PHE A 344 -6.88 2.05 0.19
C PHE A 344 -5.57 1.30 0.50
N PRO A 345 -4.76 0.96 -0.51
CA PRO A 345 -3.45 0.31 -0.30
C PRO A 345 -2.55 1.01 0.74
N ARG A 346 -2.59 2.35 0.82
CA ARG A 346 -1.86 3.11 1.87
C ARG A 346 -2.18 2.66 3.30
N TYR A 347 -3.43 2.28 3.57
CA TYR A 347 -3.84 1.79 4.89
C TYR A 347 -3.27 0.40 5.17
N ALA A 348 -3.22 -0.46 4.15
CA ALA A 348 -2.53 -1.74 4.26
C ALA A 348 -1.05 -1.51 4.58
N LEU A 349 -0.38 -0.56 3.92
CA LEU A 349 1.01 -0.18 4.25
C LEU A 349 1.17 0.35 5.68
N GLN A 350 0.22 1.14 6.17
CA GLN A 350 0.24 1.67 7.53
C GLN A 350 0.21 0.58 8.61
N THR A 351 -0.27 -0.63 8.28
CA THR A 351 -0.24 -1.77 9.21
C THR A 351 1.17 -2.19 9.61
N LEU A 352 2.19 -1.83 8.83
CA LEU A 352 3.60 -2.03 9.18
C LEU A 352 4.01 -1.32 10.47
N GLU A 353 3.27 -0.28 10.87
CA GLU A 353 3.46 0.44 12.14
C GLU A 353 2.41 0.08 13.20
N ILE A 354 1.45 -0.80 12.88
CA ILE A 354 0.27 -1.11 13.70
C ILE A 354 0.12 -2.62 13.85
N SER A 355 0.81 -3.20 14.82
CA SER A 355 0.81 -4.66 15.05
C SER A 355 -0.55 -5.23 15.50
N ARG A 356 -1.50 -4.37 15.91
CA ARG A 356 -2.84 -4.81 16.29
C ARG A 356 -3.77 -5.01 15.11
N VAL A 357 -3.44 -4.51 13.93
CA VAL A 357 -4.19 -4.86 12.72
C VAL A 357 -3.72 -6.23 12.27
N THR A 358 -4.59 -7.22 12.41
CA THR A 358 -4.27 -8.63 12.11
C THR A 358 -5.02 -9.14 10.88
N GLN A 359 -6.04 -8.43 10.43
CA GLN A 359 -6.81 -8.75 9.23
C GLN A 359 -7.32 -7.48 8.54
N ALA A 360 -7.59 -7.62 7.24
CA ALA A 360 -8.24 -6.58 6.46
C ALA A 360 -9.22 -7.21 5.48
N ARG A 361 -10.35 -6.55 5.24
CA ARG A 361 -11.25 -6.93 4.14
C ARG A 361 -10.52 -6.71 2.81
N VAL A 362 -10.48 -7.74 1.98
CA VAL A 362 -9.76 -7.78 0.69
C VAL A 362 -10.69 -7.83 -0.52
N SER A 363 -11.98 -7.62 -0.28
CA SER A 363 -13.03 -7.59 -1.30
C SER A 363 -13.86 -6.31 -1.20
N VAL A 364 -14.78 -6.18 -2.16
CA VAL A 364 -15.96 -5.32 -2.04
C VAL A 364 -16.98 -5.88 -1.04
N ASP A 365 -17.97 -5.09 -0.63
CA ASP A 365 -19.04 -5.57 0.25
C ASP A 365 -19.82 -6.72 -0.39
N TYR A 366 -20.11 -7.77 0.39
CA TYR A 366 -20.88 -8.95 -0.04
C TYR A 366 -22.26 -8.60 -0.62
N THR A 367 -22.86 -7.49 -0.17
CA THR A 367 -24.13 -7.00 -0.73
C THR A 367 -24.04 -6.78 -2.25
N ARG A 368 -22.88 -6.35 -2.78
CA ARG A 368 -22.69 -6.16 -4.22
C ARG A 368 -22.70 -7.48 -4.98
N HIS A 369 -22.34 -8.59 -4.33
CA HIS A 369 -22.39 -9.92 -4.92
C HIS A 369 -23.81 -10.46 -5.06
N ILE A 370 -24.54 -10.49 -3.95
CA ILE A 370 -25.88 -11.09 -3.91
C ILE A 370 -26.89 -10.35 -4.79
N VAL A 371 -26.62 -9.09 -5.15
CA VAL A 371 -27.44 -8.31 -6.09
C VAL A 371 -26.85 -8.27 -7.51
N HIS A 372 -25.96 -9.21 -7.82
CA HIS A 372 -25.34 -9.46 -9.13
C HIS A 372 -24.63 -8.23 -9.73
N ARG A 373 -23.91 -7.47 -8.90
CA ARG A 373 -23.09 -6.35 -9.37
C ARG A 373 -21.63 -6.74 -9.54
N GLU A 374 -21.08 -7.51 -8.61
CA GLU A 374 -19.64 -7.83 -8.57
C GLU A 374 -19.36 -9.24 -8.04
N ASP A 375 -18.24 -9.81 -8.46
CA ASP A 375 -17.73 -11.10 -7.97
C ASP A 375 -16.86 -10.89 -6.73
N GLN A 376 -17.52 -10.74 -5.59
CA GLN A 376 -16.87 -10.42 -4.31
C GLN A 376 -15.88 -11.49 -3.83
N TRP A 377 -16.07 -12.74 -4.22
CA TRP A 377 -15.15 -13.86 -3.97
C TRP A 377 -13.79 -13.73 -4.69
N THR A 378 -13.63 -12.80 -5.65
CA THR A 378 -12.39 -12.65 -6.43
C THR A 378 -11.28 -11.88 -5.69
N ILE A 379 -10.76 -12.47 -4.61
CA ILE A 379 -9.84 -11.81 -3.68
C ILE A 379 -8.34 -11.95 -4.03
N GLY A 380 -7.98 -12.66 -5.11
CA GLY A 380 -6.63 -13.18 -5.31
C GLY A 380 -5.48 -12.16 -5.31
N ILE A 381 -5.67 -10.99 -5.94
CA ILE A 381 -4.66 -9.92 -5.98
C ILE A 381 -4.55 -9.22 -4.61
N SER A 382 -5.69 -8.86 -4.02
CA SER A 382 -5.72 -8.22 -2.70
C SER A 382 -5.16 -9.13 -1.61
N SER A 383 -5.50 -10.42 -1.63
CA SER A 383 -4.92 -11.43 -0.74
C SER A 383 -3.40 -11.51 -0.86
N LEU A 384 -2.86 -11.39 -2.08
CA LEU A 384 -1.42 -11.40 -2.30
C LEU A 384 -0.75 -10.21 -1.60
N LEU A 385 -1.32 -9.01 -1.71
CA LEU A 385 -0.78 -7.83 -1.04
C LEU A 385 -0.93 -7.91 0.50
N SER A 386 -2.08 -8.35 0.99
CA SER A 386 -2.34 -8.56 2.42
C SER A 386 -1.36 -9.54 3.05
N ASP A 387 -1.12 -10.67 2.40
CA ASP A 387 -0.20 -11.72 2.89
C ASP A 387 1.25 -11.23 2.99
N ALA A 388 1.69 -10.40 2.04
CA ALA A 388 3.00 -9.77 2.09
C ALA A 388 3.15 -8.79 3.26
N LEU A 389 2.05 -8.24 3.75
CA LEU A 389 2.01 -7.33 4.89
C LEU A 389 1.71 -8.03 6.22
N ASP A 390 1.66 -9.37 6.23
CA ASP A 390 1.28 -10.18 7.40
C ASP A 390 -0.14 -9.93 7.92
N ILE A 391 -1.03 -9.49 7.03
CA ILE A 391 -2.43 -9.23 7.31
C ILE A 391 -3.27 -10.37 6.75
N ALA A 392 -4.07 -11.01 7.59
CA ALA A 392 -4.94 -12.10 7.14
C ALA A 392 -6.06 -11.55 6.23
N PRO A 393 -6.16 -12.01 4.97
CA PRO A 393 -7.22 -11.59 4.07
C PRO A 393 -8.61 -12.00 4.56
N PHE A 394 -9.44 -11.04 4.94
CA PHE A 394 -10.85 -11.26 5.22
C PHE A 394 -11.65 -11.17 3.92
N LYS A 395 -12.28 -12.28 3.52
CA LYS A 395 -13.15 -12.26 2.34
C LYS A 395 -14.29 -11.27 2.53
N ASP A 396 -14.87 -11.10 3.71
CA ASP A 396 -16.22 -10.55 3.99
C ASP A 396 -17.23 -11.68 4.30
N VAL A 397 -18.38 -11.30 4.82
CA VAL A 397 -19.49 -12.20 5.15
C VAL A 397 -19.98 -12.97 3.92
N PHE A 398 -20.75 -14.04 4.15
CA PHE A 398 -21.42 -14.78 3.10
C PHE A 398 -22.70 -15.43 3.60
N TRP A 399 -23.60 -15.79 2.69
CA TRP A 399 -24.74 -16.64 3.00
C TRP A 399 -24.36 -18.10 2.78
N SER A 400 -24.62 -18.92 3.78
CA SER A 400 -24.54 -20.37 3.66
C SER A 400 -25.75 -20.96 2.96
N THR A 401 -26.77 -20.18 2.61
CA THR A 401 -27.91 -20.61 1.78
C THR A 401 -28.03 -19.78 0.51
N THR A 402 -28.72 -20.32 -0.51
CA THR A 402 -28.95 -19.59 -1.76
C THR A 402 -29.92 -18.42 -1.59
N ASN A 403 -30.93 -18.58 -0.74
CA ASN A 403 -31.99 -17.61 -0.55
C ASN A 403 -32.23 -17.38 0.94
N GLU A 404 -32.11 -16.14 1.37
CA GLU A 404 -32.41 -15.72 2.74
C GLU A 404 -33.78 -15.04 2.82
N PRO A 405 -34.64 -15.41 3.79
CA PRO A 405 -35.94 -14.79 3.97
C PRO A 405 -35.81 -13.35 4.46
N GLY A 406 -36.70 -12.46 4.01
CA GLY A 406 -36.78 -11.11 4.55
C GLY A 406 -35.59 -10.20 4.23
N SER A 407 -34.74 -10.59 3.27
CA SER A 407 -33.59 -9.77 2.87
C SER A 407 -34.04 -8.37 2.42
N ALA A 408 -33.45 -7.34 3.02
CA ALA A 408 -33.70 -5.94 2.70
C ALA A 408 -33.04 -5.51 1.38
N TYR A 409 -32.09 -6.31 0.87
CA TYR A 409 -31.34 -6.01 -0.35
C TYR A 409 -32.21 -6.20 -1.61
N LYS A 410 -31.90 -5.43 -2.66
CA LYS A 410 -32.74 -5.31 -3.89
C LYS A 410 -31.85 -5.25 -5.14
N PRO A 411 -32.35 -5.65 -6.33
CA PRO A 411 -33.73 -6.05 -6.61
C PRO A 411 -34.08 -7.54 -6.39
N SER A 412 -33.11 -8.44 -6.23
CA SER A 412 -33.38 -9.85 -5.92
C SER A 412 -32.11 -10.49 -5.36
N PRO A 413 -31.88 -10.41 -4.04
CA PRO A 413 -30.63 -10.88 -3.46
C PRO A 413 -30.59 -12.40 -3.42
N MET A 414 -29.52 -13.00 -3.95
CA MET A 414 -29.34 -14.44 -4.00
C MET A 414 -27.84 -14.79 -3.98
N GLU A 415 -27.46 -15.82 -3.23
CA GLU A 415 -26.12 -16.41 -3.30
C GLU A 415 -26.13 -17.60 -4.26
N PRO A 416 -25.62 -17.47 -5.50
CA PRO A 416 -25.72 -18.53 -6.50
C PRO A 416 -24.88 -19.77 -6.16
N LEU A 417 -23.78 -19.63 -5.40
CA LEU A 417 -22.83 -20.70 -5.11
C LEU A 417 -22.28 -20.58 -3.66
N PRO A 418 -23.10 -20.88 -2.62
CA PRO A 418 -22.67 -20.78 -1.22
C PRO A 418 -21.39 -21.56 -0.90
N GLU A 419 -21.19 -22.72 -1.53
CA GLU A 419 -19.96 -23.51 -1.38
C GLU A 419 -18.71 -22.76 -1.83
N ARG A 420 -18.79 -21.93 -2.87
CA ARG A 420 -17.64 -21.14 -3.35
C ARG A 420 -17.26 -20.09 -2.31
N GLU A 421 -18.24 -19.34 -1.81
CA GLU A 421 -17.99 -18.29 -0.80
C GLU A 421 -17.33 -18.87 0.45
N ILE A 422 -17.80 -20.04 0.86
CA ILE A 422 -17.25 -20.79 1.99
C ILE A 422 -15.81 -21.23 1.71
N VAL A 423 -15.54 -21.86 0.57
CA VAL A 423 -14.19 -22.33 0.22
C VAL A 423 -13.22 -21.15 0.16
N ILE A 424 -13.61 -20.04 -0.46
CA ILE A 424 -12.77 -18.84 -0.54
C ILE A 424 -12.52 -18.25 0.85
N ALA A 425 -13.54 -18.15 1.71
CA ALA A 425 -13.38 -17.61 3.07
C ALA A 425 -12.43 -18.45 3.94
N ILE A 426 -12.47 -19.79 3.83
CA ILE A 426 -11.54 -20.67 4.55
C ILE A 426 -10.11 -20.47 4.05
N LEU A 427 -9.95 -20.50 2.72
CA LEU A 427 -8.64 -20.44 2.09
C LEU A 427 -8.05 -19.03 2.11
N SER A 428 -8.82 -18.01 2.49
CA SER A 428 -8.31 -16.64 2.66
C SER A 428 -7.51 -16.44 3.95
N THR A 429 -7.48 -17.41 4.88
CA THR A 429 -6.82 -17.33 6.21
C THR A 429 -7.39 -16.31 7.20
N GLY A 430 -8.17 -15.31 6.74
CA GLY A 430 -8.90 -14.38 7.60
C GLY A 430 -10.14 -14.98 8.27
N PRO A 431 -11.03 -14.16 8.84
CA PRO A 431 -12.28 -14.61 9.43
C PRO A 431 -13.19 -15.35 8.43
N VAL A 432 -13.85 -16.40 8.90
CA VAL A 432 -14.92 -17.10 8.17
C VAL A 432 -16.24 -16.69 8.80
N SER A 433 -17.01 -15.85 8.11
CA SER A 433 -18.13 -15.12 8.72
C SER A 433 -19.46 -15.42 8.02
N PRO A 434 -20.20 -16.47 8.44
CA PRO A 434 -21.58 -16.66 8.01
C PRO A 434 -22.44 -15.46 8.43
N GLY A 435 -23.14 -14.87 7.46
CA GLY A 435 -24.03 -13.72 7.60
C GLY A 435 -25.50 -14.05 7.30
N ASP A 436 -25.88 -15.33 7.43
CA ASP A 436 -27.24 -15.82 7.25
C ASP A 436 -28.22 -15.17 8.23
N VAL A 437 -29.51 -15.20 7.90
CA VAL A 437 -30.55 -14.82 8.84
C VAL A 437 -30.54 -15.80 10.01
N ILE A 438 -30.81 -15.30 11.22
CA ILE A 438 -30.94 -16.12 12.42
C ILE A 438 -31.91 -17.28 12.16
N ASN A 439 -31.48 -18.50 12.49
CA ASN A 439 -32.19 -19.78 12.25
C ASN A 439 -32.26 -20.26 10.79
N TYR A 440 -31.61 -19.61 9.83
CA TYR A 440 -31.55 -20.04 8.42
C TYR A 440 -30.19 -20.59 7.98
N THR A 441 -29.17 -20.46 8.83
CA THR A 441 -27.83 -21.01 8.63
C THR A 441 -27.83 -22.51 8.28
N ASP A 442 -27.23 -22.87 7.14
CA ASP A 442 -26.95 -24.27 6.78
C ASP A 442 -25.71 -24.77 7.54
N SER A 443 -25.97 -25.24 8.77
CA SER A 443 -24.93 -25.80 9.64
C SER A 443 -24.18 -26.98 9.01
N LYS A 444 -24.83 -27.80 8.17
CA LYS A 444 -24.17 -28.94 7.51
C LYS A 444 -23.17 -28.47 6.45
N ARG A 445 -23.42 -27.31 5.83
CA ARG A 445 -22.51 -26.70 4.87
C ARG A 445 -21.34 -26.03 5.57
N ILE A 446 -21.60 -25.22 6.60
CA ILE A 446 -20.54 -24.51 7.35
C ILE A 446 -19.63 -25.48 8.13
N THR A 447 -20.17 -26.55 8.70
CA THR A 447 -19.34 -27.50 9.47
C THR A 447 -18.35 -28.29 8.61
N LYS A 448 -18.44 -28.23 7.27
CA LYS A 448 -17.39 -28.74 6.38
C LYS A 448 -16.07 -27.98 6.51
N CYS A 449 -16.10 -26.78 7.09
CA CYS A 449 -14.96 -25.89 7.22
C CYS A 449 -14.15 -26.11 8.51
N CYS A 450 -14.73 -26.86 9.45
CA CYS A 450 -14.17 -27.01 10.79
C CYS A 450 -14.12 -28.46 11.23
N GLN A 451 -13.25 -28.72 12.19
CA GLN A 451 -13.25 -29.95 12.95
C GLN A 451 -14.51 -30.04 13.83
N GLN A 452 -14.73 -31.21 14.42
CA GLN A 452 -15.90 -31.47 15.26
C GLN A 452 -15.97 -30.55 16.51
N ASP A 453 -14.83 -30.00 16.95
CA ASP A 453 -14.72 -29.03 18.04
C ASP A 453 -14.92 -27.56 17.59
N GLY A 454 -15.18 -27.32 16.30
CA GLY A 454 -15.37 -25.99 15.72
C GLY A 454 -14.08 -25.32 15.24
N LEU A 455 -12.91 -25.94 15.38
CA LEU A 455 -11.66 -25.38 14.88
C LEU A 455 -11.64 -25.35 13.35
N ILE A 456 -11.49 -24.17 12.76
CA ILE A 456 -11.38 -23.99 11.30
C ILE A 456 -9.97 -24.40 10.85
N LEU A 457 -9.90 -25.26 9.84
CA LEU A 457 -8.64 -25.65 9.22
C LEU A 457 -8.28 -24.65 8.11
N LYS A 458 -7.21 -23.89 8.31
CA LYS A 458 -6.73 -22.87 7.38
C LYS A 458 -5.39 -23.28 6.76
N PRO A 459 -5.10 -22.88 5.52
CA PRO A 459 -3.75 -23.03 4.95
C PRO A 459 -2.76 -22.07 5.63
N ASP A 460 -1.46 -22.29 5.40
CA ASP A 460 -0.38 -21.44 5.92
C ASP A 460 -0.29 -20.10 5.16
N ARG A 461 -0.67 -20.11 3.88
CA ARG A 461 -0.71 -18.92 3.02
C ARG A 461 -2.10 -18.77 2.41
N PRO A 462 -2.64 -17.55 2.31
CA PRO A 462 -3.95 -17.34 1.74
C PRO A 462 -4.00 -17.70 0.26
N ILE A 463 -5.23 -17.89 -0.21
CA ILE A 463 -5.51 -18.07 -1.62
C ILE A 463 -5.16 -16.79 -2.40
N THR A 464 -4.28 -16.93 -3.40
CA THR A 464 -3.81 -15.84 -4.25
C THR A 464 -3.98 -16.21 -5.73
N MET A 465 -4.15 -15.20 -6.58
CA MET A 465 -4.18 -15.42 -8.04
C MET A 465 -2.79 -15.85 -8.51
N ILE A 466 -2.72 -16.83 -9.41
CA ILE A 466 -1.41 -17.25 -9.95
C ILE A 466 -0.81 -16.20 -10.89
N ASP A 467 0.52 -16.08 -10.89
CA ASP A 467 1.26 -15.05 -11.64
C ASP A 467 0.92 -15.00 -13.14
N LEU A 468 0.67 -16.18 -13.74
CA LEU A 468 0.27 -16.29 -15.14
C LEU A 468 -1.00 -15.48 -15.44
N LEU A 469 -2.02 -15.57 -14.59
CA LEU A 469 -3.26 -14.83 -14.79
C LEU A 469 -3.12 -13.35 -14.45
N ILE A 470 -2.25 -13.01 -13.51
CA ILE A 470 -1.89 -11.61 -13.21
C ILE A 470 -1.25 -10.97 -14.45
N SER A 471 -0.33 -11.69 -15.09
CA SER A 471 0.30 -11.27 -16.33
C SER A 471 -0.72 -11.12 -17.47
N ASP A 472 -1.57 -12.12 -17.69
CA ASP A 472 -2.61 -12.06 -18.73
C ASP A 472 -3.59 -10.90 -18.48
N TRP A 473 -3.92 -10.61 -17.22
CA TRP A 473 -4.77 -9.47 -16.84
C TRP A 473 -4.15 -8.13 -17.22
N SER A 474 -2.84 -7.96 -17.01
CA SER A 474 -2.07 -6.80 -17.45
C SER A 474 -2.00 -6.69 -18.99
N GLN A 475 -1.72 -7.79 -19.70
CA GLN A 475 -1.70 -7.82 -21.17
C GLN A 475 -3.05 -7.40 -21.78
N ASN A 476 -4.15 -7.69 -21.08
CA ASN A 476 -5.51 -7.36 -21.50
C ASN A 476 -6.02 -6.04 -20.90
N ASN A 477 -5.13 -5.14 -20.46
CA ASN A 477 -5.46 -3.81 -19.93
C ASN A 477 -6.51 -3.83 -18.81
N GLY A 478 -6.39 -4.80 -17.89
CA GLY A 478 -7.28 -4.93 -16.75
C GLY A 478 -8.57 -5.70 -17.05
N ASN A 479 -8.73 -6.29 -18.23
CA ASN A 479 -9.86 -7.17 -18.52
C ASN A 479 -9.54 -8.60 -18.07
N LYS A 480 -10.25 -9.08 -17.03
CA LYS A 480 -10.07 -10.43 -16.49
C LYS A 480 -10.38 -11.49 -17.54
N GLN A 481 -9.49 -12.47 -17.69
CA GLN A 481 -9.64 -13.59 -18.64
C GLN A 481 -10.13 -14.89 -17.97
N GLY A 482 -10.24 -14.89 -16.64
CA GLY A 482 -10.58 -16.04 -15.81
C GLY A 482 -9.98 -15.90 -14.42
N GLU A 483 -10.19 -16.90 -13.59
CA GLU A 483 -9.69 -16.94 -12.21
C GLU A 483 -9.10 -18.34 -11.95
N LEU A 484 -7.86 -18.38 -11.46
CA LEU A 484 -7.16 -19.58 -11.02
C LEU A 484 -6.29 -19.18 -9.84
N TYR A 485 -6.43 -19.94 -8.77
CA TYR A 485 -5.82 -19.61 -7.50
C TYR A 485 -4.89 -20.69 -7.02
N SER A 486 -3.95 -20.30 -6.16
CA SER A 486 -3.08 -21.20 -5.41
C SER A 486 -3.04 -20.82 -3.93
N THR A 487 -2.73 -21.79 -3.09
CA THR A 487 -2.55 -21.64 -1.63
C THR A 487 -1.55 -22.69 -1.18
N GLN A 488 -0.98 -22.52 0.01
CA GLN A 488 0.01 -23.43 0.57
C GLN A 488 -0.46 -23.97 1.93
N PRO A 489 -0.83 -25.26 2.05
CA PRO A 489 -1.08 -25.90 3.33
C PRO A 489 0.20 -26.49 3.93
N THR A 490 0.22 -26.70 5.25
CA THR A 490 1.25 -27.51 5.90
C THR A 490 1.07 -28.97 5.47
N ILE A 491 2.14 -29.63 5.00
CA ILE A 491 2.15 -31.08 4.69
C ILE A 491 2.73 -31.85 5.88
#